data_AF-A0AAV5ZKI0-F1
#
_entry.id   AF-A0AAV5ZKI0-F1
#
_cell.length_a   1.000
_cell.length_b   1.000
_cell.length_c   1.000
_cell.angle_alpha   90.00
_cell.angle_beta   90.00
_cell.angle_gamma   90.00
#
_symmetry.space_group_name_H-M   'P 1'
#
loop_
_entity.id
_entity.type
_entity.pdbx_description
1 polymer ?
#
loop_
_entity_poly.entity_id
_entity_poly.type
_entity_poly.pdbx_seq_one_letter_code
_entity_poly.pdbx_strand_id
1 'polypeptide(L)'
;MSGLACLVLALAAMALPLVLLNARDRRRDRAVAAVLDACPRALRSAIALRARAPLLSRRVTVVLDMSYCDHAEVWTVVRPLAGALLPDVAVVIGIHVDPARPTTVSVACAASGSR
;
A
#
# COMPACT_ATOMS: atom_id res chain seq x y z
N MET A 1 -40.65 21.26 13.40
CA MET A 1 -39.21 21.38 13.04
C MET A 1 -38.37 20.15 13.41
N SER A 2 -38.84 19.23 14.26
CA SER A 2 -38.10 18.04 14.73
C SER A 2 -38.00 16.89 13.71
N GLY A 3 -39.04 16.62 12.92
CA GLY A 3 -39.04 15.50 11.96
C GLY A 3 -38.03 15.65 10.82
N LEU A 4 -37.86 16.87 10.29
CA LEU A 4 -36.87 17.18 9.27
C LEU A 4 -35.43 17.02 9.81
N ALA A 5 -35.19 17.46 11.05
CA ALA A 5 -33.89 17.30 11.69
C ALA A 5 -33.54 15.81 11.90
N CYS A 6 -34.49 14.99 12.36
CA CYS A 6 -34.29 13.54 12.50
C CYS A 6 -33.97 12.86 11.17
N LEU A 7 -34.67 13.25 10.09
CA LEU A 7 -34.46 12.68 8.76
C LEU A 7 -33.09 13.06 8.19
N VAL A 8 -32.67 14.31 8.34
CA VAL A 8 -31.32 14.76 7.96
C VAL A 8 -30.24 14.01 8.75
N LEU A 9 -30.45 13.81 10.05
CA LEU A 9 -29.51 13.08 10.90
C LEU A 9 -29.37 11.61 10.46
N ALA A 10 -30.48 10.95 10.13
CA ALA A 10 -30.49 9.57 9.65
C ALA A 10 -29.77 9.44 8.30
N LEU A 11 -30.03 10.37 7.38
CA LEU A 11 -29.35 10.41 6.08
C LEU A 11 -27.84 10.66 6.24
N ALA A 12 -27.45 11.59 7.12
CA ALA A 12 -26.05 11.87 7.40
C ALA A 12 -25.34 10.66 8.03
N ALA A 13 -26.00 9.96 8.96
CA ALA A 13 -25.48 8.76 9.60
C ALA A 13 -25.27 7.62 8.59
N MET A 14 -26.11 7.50 7.56
CA MET A 14 -25.94 6.52 6.48
C MET A 14 -24.90 6.96 5.44
N ALA A 15 -24.83 8.25 5.11
CA ALA A 15 -23.91 8.78 4.12
C ALA A 15 -22.46 8.77 4.62
N LEU A 16 -22.23 9.05 5.90
CA LEU A 16 -20.89 9.12 6.49
C LEU A 16 -20.05 7.84 6.29
N PRO A 17 -20.53 6.61 6.62
CA PRO A 17 -19.75 5.39 6.42
C PRO A 17 -19.49 5.14 4.93
N LEU A 18 -20.45 5.43 4.04
CA LEU A 18 -20.26 5.30 2.60
C LEU A 18 -19.15 6.21 2.10
N VAL A 19 -19.13 7.47 2.53
CA VAL A 19 -18.07 8.43 2.17
C VAL A 19 -16.70 7.99 2.70
N LEU A 20 -16.64 7.51 3.95
CA LEU A 20 -15.40 7.02 4.56
C LEU A 20 -14.85 5.77 3.86
N LEU A 21 -15.72 4.84 3.49
CA LEU A 21 -15.36 3.66 2.70
C LEU A 21 -14.87 4.05 1.31
N ASN A 22 -15.58 4.94 0.61
CA ASN A 22 -15.16 5.43 -0.70
C ASN A 22 -13.80 6.14 -0.65
N ALA A 23 -13.58 6.96 0.38
CA ALA A 23 -12.30 7.63 0.58
C ALA A 23 -11.17 6.63 0.87
N ARG A 24 -11.43 5.59 1.66
CA ARG A 24 -10.48 4.50 1.93
C ARG A 24 -10.12 3.74 0.66
N ASP A 25 -11.11 3.39 -0.15
CA ASP A 25 -10.90 2.63 -1.38
C ASP A 25 -10.12 3.47 -2.41
N ARG A 26 -10.46 4.75 -2.56
CA ARG A 26 -9.65 5.68 -3.39
C ARG A 26 -8.21 5.80 -2.92
N ARG A 27 -7.96 5.84 -1.60
CA ARG A 27 -6.59 5.86 -1.06
C ARG A 27 -5.85 4.56 -1.38
N ARG A 28 -6.52 3.43 -1.22
CA ARG A 28 -5.98 2.11 -1.56
C ARG A 28 -5.62 2.01 -3.03
N ASP A 29 -6.53 2.41 -3.92
CA ASP A 29 -6.35 2.30 -5.37
C ASP A 29 -5.24 3.22 -5.87
N ARG A 30 -5.13 4.44 -5.34
CA ARG A 30 -4.01 5.35 -5.65
C ARG A 30 -2.67 4.78 -5.22
N ALA A 31 -2.58 4.19 -4.03
CA ALA A 31 -1.35 3.57 -3.56
C ALA A 31 -0.96 2.36 -4.41
N VAL A 32 -1.94 1.53 -4.79
CA VAL A 32 -1.74 0.41 -5.72
C VAL A 32 -1.26 0.89 -7.07
N ALA A 33 -1.92 1.90 -7.66
CA ALA A 33 -1.54 2.45 -8.95
C ALA A 33 -0.12 3.03 -8.92
N ALA A 34 0.22 3.81 -7.90
CA ALA A 34 1.57 4.37 -7.75
C ALA A 34 2.66 3.30 -7.65
N VAL A 35 2.39 2.22 -6.89
CA VAL A 35 3.32 1.09 -6.77
C VAL A 35 3.41 0.32 -8.09
N LEU A 36 2.30 0.08 -8.78
CA LEU A 36 2.31 -0.59 -10.08
C LEU A 36 3.02 0.23 -11.16
N ASP A 37 2.87 1.55 -11.16
CA ASP A 37 3.54 2.45 -12.09
C ASP A 37 5.05 2.50 -11.85
N ALA A 38 5.49 2.39 -10.59
CA ALA A 38 6.91 2.23 -10.26
C ALA A 38 7.47 0.83 -10.60
N CYS A 39 6.63 -0.20 -10.62
CA CYS A 39 7.04 -1.56 -10.93
C CYS A 39 7.29 -1.80 -12.44
N PRO A 40 8.39 -2.47 -12.82
CA PRO A 40 8.63 -2.92 -14.18
C PRO A 40 7.47 -3.80 -14.69
N ARG A 41 7.00 -3.51 -15.92
CA ARG A 41 5.86 -4.25 -16.52
C ARG A 41 6.12 -5.76 -16.63
N ALA A 42 7.37 -6.15 -16.86
CA ALA A 42 7.77 -7.55 -16.98
C ALA A 42 7.57 -8.37 -15.70
N LEU A 43 7.57 -7.72 -14.53
CA LEU A 43 7.47 -8.40 -13.22
C LEU A 43 6.06 -8.31 -12.62
N ARG A 44 5.12 -7.60 -13.25
CA ARG A 44 3.75 -7.41 -12.70
C ARG A 44 2.97 -8.71 -12.54
N SER A 45 3.25 -9.74 -13.34
CA SER A 45 2.61 -11.06 -13.23
C SER A 45 3.27 -11.97 -12.19
N ALA A 46 4.50 -11.64 -11.76
CA ALA A 46 5.29 -12.43 -10.81
C ALA A 46 5.18 -11.92 -9.36
N ILE A 47 4.52 -10.78 -9.16
CA ILE A 47 4.43 -10.10 -7.88
C ILE A 47 2.97 -10.13 -7.40
N ALA A 48 2.73 -10.62 -6.19
CA ALA A 48 1.43 -10.45 -5.55
C ALA A 48 1.40 -9.13 -4.78
N LEU A 49 0.42 -8.28 -5.08
CA LEU A 49 0.27 -6.96 -4.47
C LEU A 49 -0.93 -6.92 -3.52
N ARG A 50 -0.71 -6.55 -2.26
CA ARG A 50 -1.78 -6.38 -1.28
C ARG A 50 -1.68 -5.04 -0.59
N ALA A 51 -2.63 -4.15 -0.85
CA ALA A 51 -2.73 -2.87 -0.16
C ALA A 51 -3.73 -2.91 1.00
N ARG A 52 -3.32 -2.37 2.15
CA ARG A 52 -4.11 -2.20 3.37
C ARG A 52 -4.17 -0.72 3.73
N ALA A 53 -5.34 -0.12 3.53
CA ALA A 53 -5.66 1.22 4.01
C ALA A 53 -6.57 1.10 5.25
N PRO A 54 -6.20 1.62 6.43
CA PRO A 54 -7.12 1.75 7.56
C PRO A 54 -8.20 2.81 7.28
N LEU A 55 -9.38 2.66 7.87
CA LEU A 55 -10.47 3.64 7.72
C LEU A 55 -10.08 5.02 8.29
N LEU A 56 -9.47 5.01 9.48
CA LEU A 56 -9.15 6.21 10.26
C LEU A 56 -7.73 6.73 10.07
N SER A 57 -6.89 6.01 9.32
CA SER A 57 -5.52 6.44 9.02
C SER A 57 -5.40 6.92 7.58
N ARG A 58 -4.55 7.93 7.39
CA ARG A 58 -4.13 8.36 6.04
C ARG A 58 -3.05 7.47 5.46
N ARG A 59 -2.34 6.71 6.32
CA ARG A 59 -1.24 5.84 5.89
C ARG A 59 -1.78 4.58 5.22
N VAL A 60 -1.19 4.21 4.09
CA VAL A 60 -1.51 2.98 3.36
C VAL A 60 -0.29 2.06 3.41
N THR A 61 -0.49 0.81 3.80
CA THR A 61 0.56 -0.20 3.73
C THR A 61 0.37 -1.04 2.48
N VAL A 62 1.39 -1.13 1.64
CA VAL A 62 1.39 -1.98 0.45
C VAL A 62 2.39 -3.11 0.65
N VAL A 63 1.92 -4.33 0.59
CA VAL A 63 2.75 -5.54 0.66
C VAL A 63 2.99 -6.02 -0.76
N LEU A 64 4.25 -6.08 -1.17
CA LEU A 64 4.69 -6.76 -2.38
C LEU A 64 5.27 -8.11 -1.99
N ASP A 65 4.65 -9.17 -2.49
CA ASP A 65 5.17 -10.52 -2.39
C ASP A 65 5.96 -10.84 -3.66
N MET A 66 7.27 -11.02 -3.51
CA MET A 66 8.22 -11.33 -4.57
C MET A 66 8.84 -12.71 -4.36
N SER A 67 8.11 -13.63 -3.72
CA SER A 67 8.60 -14.97 -3.39
C SER A 67 9.10 -15.80 -4.58
N TYR A 68 8.69 -15.45 -5.80
CA TYR A 68 9.10 -16.14 -7.04
C TYR A 68 10.12 -15.36 -7.87
N CYS A 69 10.58 -14.19 -7.38
CA CYS A 69 11.54 -13.34 -8.10
C CYS A 69 12.97 -13.61 -7.62
N ASP A 70 13.95 -13.54 -8.53
CA ASP A 70 15.36 -13.63 -8.17
C ASP A 70 15.85 -12.31 -7.52
N HIS A 71 16.98 -12.35 -6.82
CA HIS A 71 17.53 -11.18 -6.10
C HIS A 71 17.81 -9.99 -7.04
N ALA A 72 18.26 -10.26 -8.26
CA ALA A 72 18.45 -9.22 -9.28
C ALA A 72 17.11 -8.55 -9.64
N GLU A 73 16.05 -9.34 -9.80
CA GLU A 73 14.70 -8.86 -10.13
C GLU A 73 14.11 -8.06 -8.97
N VAL A 74 14.27 -8.53 -7.72
CA VAL A 74 13.87 -7.79 -6.53
C VAL A 74 14.49 -6.39 -6.52
N TRP A 75 15.79 -6.27 -6.81
CA TRP A 75 16.47 -4.98 -6.84
C TRP A 75 16.02 -4.07 -7.98
N THR A 76 15.62 -4.64 -9.12
CA THR A 76 15.01 -3.87 -10.22
C THR A 76 13.65 -3.29 -9.85
N VAL A 77 12.94 -3.86 -8.87
CA VAL A 77 11.67 -3.34 -8.36
C VAL A 77 11.86 -2.39 -7.18
N VAL A 78 12.75 -2.72 -6.25
CA VAL A 78 13.01 -1.92 -5.03
C VAL A 78 13.56 -0.54 -5.38
N ARG A 79 14.49 -0.44 -6.34
CA ARG A 79 15.19 0.81 -6.66
C ARG A 79 14.27 1.90 -7.21
N PRO A 80 13.38 1.63 -8.18
CA PRO A 80 12.34 2.59 -8.58
C PRO A 80 11.35 2.90 -7.45
N LEU A 81 10.96 1.90 -6.65
CA LEU A 81 10.02 2.10 -5.55
C LEU A 81 10.56 3.08 -4.50
N ALA A 82 11.84 2.94 -4.12
CA ALA A 82 12.48 3.81 -3.15
C ALA A 82 12.39 5.30 -3.54
N GLY A 83 12.46 5.60 -4.84
CA GLY A 83 12.33 6.98 -5.36
C GLY A 83 10.90 7.45 -5.56
N ALA A 84 9.93 6.54 -5.68
CA ALA A 84 8.53 6.84 -5.99
C ALA A 84 7.59 6.75 -4.77
N LEU A 85 8.11 6.37 -3.61
CA LEU A 85 7.33 6.23 -2.37
C LEU A 85 6.73 7.58 -1.93
N LEU A 86 5.40 7.64 -1.93
CA LEU A 86 4.67 8.74 -1.30
C LEU A 86 4.90 8.71 0.22
N PRO A 87 4.96 9.87 0.90
CA PRO A 87 5.26 9.96 2.34
C PRO A 87 4.25 9.22 3.23
N ASP A 88 3.02 9.02 2.74
CA ASP A 88 1.96 8.30 3.44
C ASP A 88 1.85 6.80 3.07
N VAL A 89 2.74 6.30 2.21
CA VAL A 89 2.73 4.90 1.75
C VAL A 89 3.89 4.15 2.37
N ALA A 90 3.58 3.15 3.19
CA ALA A 90 4.56 2.20 3.69
C ALA A 90 4.59 0.98 2.78
N VAL A 91 5.77 0.59 2.29
CA VAL A 91 5.92 -0.63 1.49
C VAL A 91 6.62 -1.71 2.31
N VAL A 92 6.04 -2.92 2.28
CA VAL A 92 6.62 -4.14 2.86
C VAL A 92 6.92 -5.10 1.71
N ILE A 93 8.18 -5.52 1.58
CA ILE A 93 8.61 -6.43 0.52
C ILE A 93 8.86 -7.80 1.17
N GLY A 94 8.04 -8.78 0.80
CA GLY A 94 8.25 -10.18 1.13
C GLY A 94 9.12 -10.82 0.06
N ILE A 95 10.23 -11.41 0.47
CA ILE A 95 11.12 -12.20 -0.38
C ILE A 95 11.18 -13.62 0.16
N HIS A 96 11.18 -14.61 -0.73
CA HIS A 96 11.49 -15.97 -0.34
C HIS A 96 13.02 -16.12 -0.30
N VAL A 97 13.54 -16.52 0.85
CA VAL A 97 14.96 -16.80 1.02
C VAL A 97 15.11 -18.31 1.03
N ASP A 98 15.82 -18.84 0.03
CA ASP A 98 16.17 -20.26 -0.01
C ASP A 98 17.06 -20.61 1.20
N PRO A 99 16.59 -21.46 2.13
CA PRO A 99 17.34 -21.80 3.33
C PRO A 99 18.61 -22.62 3.02
N ALA A 100 18.75 -23.19 1.83
CA ALA A 100 19.93 -23.94 1.42
C ALA A 100 21.12 -23.07 1.02
N ARG A 101 20.93 -21.75 0.82
CA ARG A 101 21.97 -20.82 0.39
C ARG A 101 22.23 -19.74 1.45
N PRO A 102 23.46 -19.58 1.95
CA PRO A 102 23.78 -18.51 2.89
C PRO A 102 23.57 -17.16 2.21
N THR A 103 22.60 -16.41 2.71
CA THR A 103 22.21 -15.09 2.19
C THR A 103 22.31 -14.07 3.32
N THR A 104 23.14 -13.05 3.13
CA THR A 104 23.30 -11.95 4.09
C THR A 104 22.24 -10.88 3.81
N VAL A 105 21.26 -10.76 4.69
CA VAL A 105 20.24 -9.70 4.61
C VAL A 105 20.68 -8.53 5.49
N SER A 106 20.93 -7.38 4.88
CA SER A 106 21.15 -6.13 5.62
C SER A 106 19.92 -5.24 5.48
N VAL A 107 19.30 -4.92 6.62
CA VAL A 107 18.13 -4.04 6.68
C VAL A 107 18.58 -2.68 7.17
N ALA A 108 18.54 -1.68 6.29
CA ALA A 108 18.72 -0.29 6.67
C ALA A 108 17.34 0.34 6.86
N CYS A 109 16.95 0.56 8.12
CA CYS A 109 15.71 1.25 8.45
C CYS A 109 15.89 2.76 8.27
N ALA A 110 15.31 3.34 7.22
CA ALA A 110 15.15 4.78 7.13
C ALA A 110 13.89 5.18 7.92
N ALA A 111 14.04 5.90 9.02
CA ALA A 111 12.91 6.48 9.73
C ALA A 111 12.20 7.48 8.81
N SER A 112 10.90 7.29 8.60
CA SER A 112 10.06 8.27 7.91
C SER A 112 10.03 9.55 8.74
N GLY A 113 10.73 10.59 8.27
CA GLY A 113 10.76 11.89 8.91
C GLY A 113 9.36 12.51 8.92
N SER A 114 8.87 12.89 10.09
CA SER A 114 7.71 13.75 10.24
C SER A 114 8.03 15.14 9.67
N ARG A 115 7.35 15.51 8.59
CA ARG A 115 7.16 16.92 8.22
C ARG A 115 5.71 17.28 8.41
#